data_AF-A0A9P0JSV2-F1
#
_entry.id   AF-A0A9P0JSV2-F1
#
_cell.length_a   1.000
_cell.length_b   1.000
_cell.length_c   1.000
_cell.angle_alpha   90.00
_cell.angle_beta   90.00
_cell.angle_gamma   90.00
#
_symmetry.space_group_name_H-M   'P 1'
#
loop_
_entity.id
_entity.type
_entity.pdbx_description
1 polymer ?
#
loop_
_entity_poly.entity_id
_entity_poly.type
_entity_poly.pdbx_seq_one_letter_code
_entity_poly.pdbx_strand_id
1 'polypeptide(L)'
;MTIVCPYFINTGMFDGCKPKAMPMYEPKDVAKRIITAIKRREVFVTIPNWARFATPLKYYIPAKLNWVLLYRVIKAPQSMMGMRSFKKTEKVEAA
;
A
#
# COMPACT_ATOMS: atom_id res chain seq x y z
N MET A 1 4.75 -8.01 19.01
CA MET A 1 4.14 -6.87 18.29
C MET A 1 4.57 -6.93 16.83
N THR A 2 3.63 -6.84 15.89
CA THR A 2 3.88 -6.92 14.43
C THR A 2 3.34 -5.66 13.78
N ILE A 3 4.20 -4.91 13.06
CA ILE A 3 3.83 -3.70 12.34
C ILE A 3 3.58 -4.07 10.88
N VAL A 4 2.37 -3.79 10.41
CA VAL A 4 1.94 -4.10 9.04
C VAL A 4 1.80 -2.80 8.25
N CYS A 5 2.49 -2.72 7.11
CA CYS A 5 2.42 -1.60 6.19
C CYS A 5 2.00 -2.12 4.80
N PRO A 6 0.69 -2.20 4.51
CA PRO A 6 0.18 -2.69 3.24
C PRO A 6 0.20 -1.61 2.15
N TYR A 7 0.29 -2.04 0.89
CA TYR A 7 0.07 -1.20 -0.29
C TYR A 7 -1.44 -1.06 -0.60
N PHE A 8 -1.81 -0.37 -1.68
CA PHE A 8 -3.20 -0.21 -2.09
C PHE A 8 -3.93 -1.56 -2.21
N ILE A 9 -4.99 -1.70 -1.41
CA ILE A 9 -5.86 -2.89 -1.38
C ILE A 9 -7.19 -2.52 -2.03
N ASN A 10 -7.73 -3.40 -2.87
CA ASN A 10 -9.03 -3.19 -3.50
C ASN A 10 -10.20 -3.51 -2.54
N THR A 11 -10.33 -2.75 -1.45
CA THR A 11 -11.45 -2.84 -0.49
C THR A 11 -12.57 -1.85 -0.77
N GLY A 12 -12.50 -1.09 -1.86
CA GLY A 12 -13.38 0.06 -2.14
C GLY A 12 -12.98 1.35 -1.41
N MET A 13 -12.08 1.28 -0.42
CA MET A 13 -11.56 2.47 0.29
C MET A 13 -10.74 3.41 -0.60
N PHE A 14 -10.08 2.85 -1.62
CA PHE A 14 -9.23 3.60 -2.57
C PHE A 14 -9.86 3.70 -3.96
N ASP A 15 -11.19 3.78 -4.02
CA ASP A 15 -11.90 3.81 -5.30
C ASP A 15 -11.52 5.04 -6.14
N GLY A 16 -11.20 4.81 -7.42
CA GLY A 16 -10.67 5.83 -8.34
C GLY A 16 -9.15 6.06 -8.26
N CYS A 17 -8.45 5.48 -7.28
CA CYS A 17 -6.98 5.43 -7.28
C CYS A 17 -6.51 4.50 -8.43
N LYS A 18 -5.59 4.98 -9.27
CA LYS A 18 -4.98 4.16 -10.33
C LYS A 18 -3.47 4.11 -10.12
N PRO A 19 -2.97 3.15 -9.32
CA PRO A 19 -1.53 2.96 -9.18
C PRO A 19 -0.94 2.47 -10.52
N LYS A 20 -0.13 3.31 -11.17
CA LYS A 20 0.53 2.97 -12.44
C LYS A 20 1.73 2.03 -12.27
N ALA A 21 2.33 2.01 -11.08
CA ALA A 21 3.55 1.25 -10.81
C ALA A 21 3.28 -0.22 -10.46
N MET A 22 2.16 -0.53 -9.80
CA MET A 22 1.77 -1.90 -9.44
C MET A 22 0.24 -2.01 -9.35
N PRO A 23 -0.36 -3.16 -9.73
CA PRO A 23 -1.79 -3.39 -9.58
C PRO A 23 -2.20 -3.40 -8.10
N MET A 24 -3.47 -3.10 -7.83
CA MET A 24 -4.03 -3.22 -6.48
C MET A 24 -4.07 -4.69 -6.04
N TYR A 25 -3.77 -4.93 -4.76
CA TYR A 25 -3.82 -6.28 -4.19
C TYR A 25 -5.25 -6.68 -3.81
N GLU A 26 -5.56 -7.97 -3.95
CA GLU A 26 -6.80 -8.55 -3.46
C GLU A 26 -6.75 -8.65 -1.92
N PRO A 27 -7.83 -8.26 -1.20
CA PRO A 27 -7.84 -8.29 0.27
C PRO A 27 -7.60 -9.68 0.87
N LYS A 28 -8.01 -10.76 0.19
CA LYS A 28 -7.82 -12.14 0.67
C LYS A 28 -6.34 -12.52 0.79
N ASP A 29 -5.54 -12.14 -0.21
CA ASP A 29 -4.11 -12.43 -0.23
C ASP A 29 -3.35 -11.62 0.82
N VAL A 30 -3.70 -10.34 0.96
CA VAL A 30 -3.12 -9.46 1.98
C VAL A 30 -3.43 -9.99 3.39
N ALA A 31 -4.67 -10.38 3.66
CA ALA A 31 -5.07 -10.97 4.94
C ALA A 31 -4.29 -12.25 5.23
N LYS A 32 -4.16 -13.16 4.25
CA LYS A 32 -3.40 -14.40 4.40
C LYS A 32 -1.92 -14.11 4.72
N ARG A 33 -1.31 -13.12 4.05
CA ARG A 33 0.08 -12.72 4.33
C ARG A 33 0.25 -12.16 5.72
N ILE A 34 -0.68 -11.32 6.19
CA ILE A 34 -0.66 -10.75 7.54
C ILE A 34 -0.75 -11.85 8.59
N ILE A 35 -1.72 -12.76 8.47
CA ILE A 35 -1.88 -13.89 9.40
C ILE A 35 -0.61 -14.75 9.43
N THR A 36 -0.02 -15.03 8.27
CA THR A 36 1.24 -15.79 8.17
C THR A 36 2.39 -15.06 8.86
N ALA A 37 2.47 -13.74 8.70
CA ALA A 37 3.53 -12.94 9.30
C ALA A 37 3.41 -12.87 10.83
N ILE A 38 2.18 -12.78 11.35
CA ILE A 38 1.89 -12.87 12.80
C ILE A 38 2.34 -14.23 13.33
N LYS A 39 1.98 -15.34 12.66
CA LYS A 39 2.43 -16.69 13.04
C LYS A 39 3.94 -16.83 13.06
N ARG A 40 4.63 -16.17 12.12
CA ARG A 40 6.10 -16.16 12.01
C ARG A 40 6.80 -15.16 12.94
N ARG A 41 6.05 -14.42 13.77
CA ARG A 41 6.56 -13.36 14.65
C ARG A 41 7.40 -12.32 13.91
N GLU A 42 7.02 -12.00 12.66
CA GLU A 42 7.66 -10.92 11.90
C GLU A 42 7.36 -9.57 12.59
N VAL A 43 8.40 -8.76 12.84
CA VAL A 43 8.24 -7.44 13.47
C VAL A 43 7.79 -6.38 12.47
N PHE A 44 8.31 -6.43 11.24
CA PHE A 44 7.97 -5.50 10.15
C PHE A 44 7.51 -6.25 8.91
N VAL A 45 6.28 -6.00 8.48
CA VAL A 45 5.64 -6.64 7.34
C VAL A 45 5.23 -5.55 6.36
N THR A 46 6.02 -5.37 5.32
CA THR A 46 5.69 -4.47 4.21
C THR A 46 5.18 -5.28 3.03
N ILE A 47 4.03 -4.89 2.49
CA ILE A 47 3.49 -5.50 1.26
C ILE A 47 3.49 -4.37 0.24
N PRO A 48 4.22 -4.46 -0.89
CA PRO A 48 5.05 -5.58 -1.37
C PRO A 48 6.36 -5.78 -0.58
N ASN A 49 6.87 -7.02 -0.54
CA ASN A 49 8.09 -7.37 0.23
C ASN A 49 9.33 -6.52 -0.15
N TRP A 50 9.44 -6.07 -1.41
CA TRP A 50 10.56 -5.23 -1.85
C TRP A 50 10.55 -3.82 -1.23
N ALA A 51 9.38 -3.32 -0.82
CA ALA A 51 9.25 -2.03 -0.14
C ALA A 51 9.99 -2.00 1.21
N ARG A 52 10.23 -3.17 1.82
CA ARG A 52 11.07 -3.34 3.00
C ARG A 52 12.48 -2.82 2.78
N PHE A 53 13.04 -3.07 1.60
CA PHE A 53 14.39 -2.65 1.23
C PHE A 53 14.42 -1.20 0.72
N ALA A 54 13.33 -0.74 0.09
CA ALA A 54 13.21 0.66 -0.36
C ALA A 54 13.21 1.66 0.82
N THR A 55 12.67 1.27 1.97
CA THR A 55 12.55 2.14 3.15
C THR A 55 13.89 2.59 3.74
N PRO A 56 14.89 1.73 3.96
CA PRO A 56 16.24 2.17 4.35
C PRO A 56 17.02 2.77 3.18
N LEU A 57 16.83 2.27 1.95
CA LEU A 57 17.57 2.74 0.77
C LEU A 57 17.34 4.24 0.49
N LYS A 58 16.14 4.75 0.75
CA LYS A 58 15.84 6.18 0.59
C LYS A 58 16.70 7.08 1.49
N TYR A 59 17.25 6.59 2.61
CA TYR A 59 18.10 7.41 3.49
C TYR A 59 19.54 7.54 2.99
N TYR A 60 19.99 6.64 2.12
CA TYR A 60 21.33 6.69 1.51
C TYR A 60 21.38 7.59 0.26
N ILE A 61 20.24 7.85 -0.38
CA ILE A 61 20.16 8.58 -1.64
C ILE A 61 19.96 10.08 -1.36
N PRO A 62 20.65 11.00 -2.08
CA PRO A 62 20.44 12.43 -1.96
C PRO A 62 18.97 12.82 -2.19
N ALA A 63 18.44 13.73 -1.37
CA ALA A 63 17.02 14.09 -1.37
C ALA A 63 16.47 14.48 -2.75
N LYS A 64 17.27 15.15 -3.58
CA LYS A 64 16.90 15.56 -4.95
C LYS A 64 16.70 14.35 -5.88
N LEU A 65 17.58 13.36 -5.80
CA LEU A 65 17.50 12.16 -6.64
C LEU A 65 16.34 11.27 -6.20
N ASN A 66 16.13 11.13 -4.88
CA ASN A 66 14.96 10.45 -4.32
C ASN A 66 13.63 11.03 -4.82
N TRP A 67 13.51 12.36 -4.84
CA TRP A 67 12.31 13.04 -5.32
C TRP A 67 12.04 12.74 -6.79
N VAL A 68 13.07 12.82 -7.64
CA VAL A 68 12.96 12.47 -9.07
C VAL A 68 12.59 11.01 -9.27
N LEU A 69 13.19 10.09 -8.51
CA LEU A 69 12.94 8.66 -8.60
C LEU A 69 11.51 8.31 -8.17
N LEU A 70 11.04 8.89 -7.07
CA LEU A 70 9.68 8.73 -6.57
C LEU A 70 8.65 9.24 -7.58
N TYR A 71 8.90 10.42 -8.17
CA TYR A 71 8.00 11.03 -9.14
C TYR A 71 7.92 10.23 -10.44
N ARG A 72 9.05 9.67 -10.89
CA ARG A 72 9.15 8.98 -12.19
C ARG A 72 8.73 7.52 -12.11
N VAL A 73 9.09 6.81 -11.04
CA VAL A 73 8.85 5.36 -10.87
C VAL A 73 7.52 5.10 -10.18
N ILE A 74 7.30 5.69 -9.01
CA ILE A 74 6.12 5.35 -8.19
C ILE A 74 4.90 6.15 -8.64
N LYS A 75 5.09 7.39 -9.15
CA LYS A 75 3.99 8.31 -9.51
C LYS A 75 2.94 8.41 -8.39
N ALA A 76 3.38 8.31 -7.13
CA ALA A 76 2.51 8.26 -5.95
C ALA A 76 1.49 9.41 -5.85
N PRO A 77 1.84 10.69 -6.08
CA PRO A 77 0.85 11.76 -6.05
C PRO A 77 -0.15 11.66 -7.20
N GLN A 78 0.31 11.21 -8.38
CA GLN A 78 -0.54 11.04 -9.57
C GLN A 78 -1.52 9.87 -9.43
N SER A 79 -1.15 8.80 -8.69
CA SER A 79 -2.06 7.68 -8.46
C SER A 79 -3.26 8.06 -7.59
N MET A 80 -3.12 9.06 -6.71
CA MET A 80 -4.18 9.49 -5.79
C MET A 80 -5.04 10.65 -6.32
N MET A 81 -4.69 11.26 -7.46
CA MET A 81 -5.48 12.37 -8.04
C MET A 81 -6.91 11.98 -8.44
N GLY A 82 -7.15 10.69 -8.72
CA GLY A 82 -8.48 10.17 -9.03
C GLY A 82 -9.26 9.63 -7.83
N MET A 83 -8.70 9.73 -6.61
CA MET A 83 -9.33 9.16 -5.42
C MET A 83 -10.65 9.86 -5.16
N ARG A 84 -11.74 9.08 -5.17
CA ARG A 84 -13.09 9.58 -4.92
C ARG A 84 -13.33 9.67 -3.41
N SER A 85 -14.21 10.59 -3.02
CA SER A 85 -14.65 10.68 -1.62
C SER A 85 -15.29 9.36 -1.19
N PHE A 86 -15.02 8.96 0.06
CA PHE A 86 -15.53 7.72 0.62
C PHE A 86 -17.06 7.68 0.59
N LYS A 87 -17.64 6.81 -0.25
CA LYS A 87 -19.07 6.49 -0.19
C LYS A 87 -19.26 5.43 0.89
N LYS A 88 -19.82 5.80 2.04
CA LYS A 88 -20.24 4.86 3.08
C LYS A 88 -21.31 3.95 2.49
N THR A 89 -21.02 2.66 2.34
CA THR A 89 -22.02 1.67 1.93
C THR A 89 -23.01 1.45 3.06
N GLU A 90 -24.19 2.07 2.98
CA GLU A 90 -25.39 1.85 3.80
C GLU A 90 -26.00 0.45 3.61
N LYS A 91 -25.24 -0.64 3.81
CA LYS A 91 -25.74 -2.01 3.59
C LYS A 91 -25.48 -3.00 4.72
N VAL A 92 -25.33 -2.54 5.96
CA VAL A 92 -25.17 -3.45 7.12
C VAL A 92 -26.28 -3.27 8.18
N GLU A 93 -27.20 -2.31 8.02
CA GLU A 93 -28.27 -2.05 9.01
C GLU A 93 -29.64 -2.64 8.63
N ALA A 94 -29.68 -3.55 7.66
CA ALA A 94 -30.93 -4.17 7.20
C ALA A 94 -30.84 -5.71 7.13
N ALA A 95 -30.13 -6.34 8.08
CA ALA A 95 -30.12 -7.79 8.28
C ALA A 95 -30.12 -8.14 9.77
#